data_AF-A0A382NUS0-F1
#
_entry.id   AF-A0A382NUS0-F1
#
_cell.length_a   1.000
_cell.length_b   1.000
_cell.length_c   1.000
_cell.angle_alpha   90.00
_cell.angle_beta   90.00
_cell.angle_gamma   90.00
#
_symmetry.space_group_name_H-M   'P 1'
#
loop_
_entity.id
_entity.type
_entity.pdbx_description
1 polymer ?
#
loop_
_entity_poly.entity_id
_entity_poly.type
_entity_poly.pdbx_seq_one_letter_code
_entity_poly.pdbx_strand_id
1 'polypeptide(L)'
;MFKPSLIKKPVIVLSNNDGCIISRSNEAKDLGIKMGDPYFKAKDIIVKNNVHVFSSNYSLYGDISRRVMRTLKYFTSEIEI
;
A
#
# COMPACT_ATOMS: atom_id res chain seq x y z
N MET A 1 -3.70 -9.72 5.62
CA MET A 1 -3.05 -10.94 6.15
C MET A 1 -2.37 -10.69 7.50
N PHE A 2 -1.52 -9.66 7.65
CA PHE A 2 -0.73 -9.44 8.87
C PHE A 2 -1.35 -8.53 9.95
N LYS A 3 -2.35 -7.71 9.61
CA LYS A 3 -3.09 -6.88 10.58
C LYS A 3 -4.59 -6.87 10.24
N PRO A 4 -5.37 -7.86 10.74
CA PRO A 4 -6.81 -7.96 10.47
C PRO A 4 -7.62 -6.75 10.97
N SER A 5 -7.14 -6.06 12.00
CA SER A 5 -7.79 -4.87 12.57
C SER A 5 -7.87 -3.66 11.62
N LEU A 6 -7.20 -3.72 10.46
CA LEU A 6 -7.21 -2.69 9.42
C LEU A 6 -8.23 -2.96 8.30
N ILE A 7 -8.94 -4.09 8.34
CA ILE A 7 -10.00 -4.38 7.36
C ILE A 7 -11.07 -3.29 7.45
N LYS A 8 -11.49 -2.76 6.29
CA LYS A 8 -12.47 -1.66 6.15
C LYS A 8 -12.04 -0.33 6.75
N LYS A 9 -10.74 -0.12 6.99
CA LYS A 9 -10.19 1.16 7.47
C LYS A 9 -9.38 1.84 6.37
N PRO A 10 -9.39 3.18 6.32
CA PRO A 10 -8.52 3.90 5.39
C PRO A 10 -7.07 3.72 5.80
N VAL A 11 -6.29 3.11 4.91
CA VAL A 11 -4.86 2.83 5.04
C VAL A 11 -4.12 3.39 3.83
N ILE A 12 -2.95 3.99 4.08
CA ILE A 12 -1.97 4.40 3.07
C ILE A 12 -0.57 3.88 3.41
N VAL A 13 0.26 3.74 2.38
CA VAL A 13 1.69 3.41 2.52
C VAL A 13 2.52 4.49 1.82
N LEU A 14 3.58 4.94 2.48
CA LEU A 14 4.47 5.99 2.00
C LEU A 14 5.75 5.41 1.35
N SER A 15 6.37 6.20 0.47
CA SER A 15 7.65 5.89 -0.17
C SER A 15 8.80 5.84 0.83
N ASN A 16 10.00 5.50 0.35
CA ASN A 16 11.22 5.78 1.11
C ASN A 16 11.24 7.25 1.56
N ASN A 17 11.70 7.47 2.79
CA ASN A 17 11.71 8.76 3.49
C ASN A 17 10.32 9.40 3.69
N ASP A 18 9.23 8.62 3.58
CA ASP A 18 7.86 9.05 3.85
C ASP A 18 7.38 10.27 3.04
N GLY A 19 8.00 10.49 1.88
CA GLY A 19 7.76 11.68 1.05
C GLY A 19 6.44 11.63 0.30
N CYS A 20 6.14 10.51 -0.35
CA CYS A 20 4.99 10.38 -1.26
C CYS A 20 4.12 9.17 -0.92
N ILE A 21 2.83 9.26 -1.24
CA ILE A 21 1.87 8.17 -1.07
C ILE A 21 2.01 7.19 -2.23
N ILE A 22 2.43 5.96 -1.96
CA ILE A 22 2.72 4.94 -2.99
C ILE A 22 1.75 3.75 -2.96
N SER A 23 0.86 3.68 -1.98
CA SER A 23 -0.24 2.72 -1.96
C SER A 23 -1.37 3.21 -1.08
N ARG A 24 -2.59 2.76 -1.40
CA ARG A 24 -3.81 3.21 -0.74
C ARG A 24 -4.91 2.13 -0.83
N SER A 25 -5.53 1.87 0.31
CA SER A 25 -6.79 1.12 0.43
C SER A 25 -7.92 1.83 -0.32
N ASN A 26 -8.99 1.10 -0.68
CA ASN A 26 -10.13 1.71 -1.39
C ASN A 26 -10.80 2.80 -0.55
N GLU A 27 -10.92 2.59 0.75
CA GLU A 27 -11.44 3.54 1.72
C GLU A 27 -10.63 4.85 1.71
N ALA A 28 -9.30 4.77 1.57
CA ALA A 28 -8.46 5.96 1.41
C ALA A 28 -8.63 6.65 0.04
N LYS A 29 -8.96 5.90 -1.02
CA LYS A 29 -9.25 6.48 -2.34
C LYS A 29 -10.54 7.30 -2.30
N ASP A 30 -11.56 6.79 -1.62
CA ASP A 30 -12.87 7.42 -1.48
C ASP A 30 -12.78 8.75 -0.71
N LEU A 31 -11.78 8.90 0.17
CA LEU A 31 -11.45 10.15 0.85
C LEU A 31 -10.73 11.19 -0.03
N GLY A 32 -10.45 10.86 -1.30
CA GLY A 32 -9.78 11.77 -2.24
C GLY A 32 -8.26 11.78 -2.14
N ILE A 33 -7.64 10.86 -1.38
CA ILE A 33 -6.18 10.75 -1.28
C ILE A 33 -5.65 10.19 -2.60
N LYS A 34 -4.83 10.96 -3.31
CA LYS A 34 -4.29 10.57 -4.62
C LYS A 34 -3.01 9.75 -4.51
N MET A 35 -2.77 8.93 -5.53
CA MET A 35 -1.53 8.19 -5.70
C MET A 35 -0.41 9.14 -6.14
N GLY A 36 0.79 8.99 -5.59
CA GLY A 36 1.97 9.78 -5.94
C GLY A 36 2.03 11.17 -5.29
N ASP A 37 0.94 11.62 -4.66
CA ASP A 37 0.93 12.92 -4.00
C ASP A 37 1.88 12.94 -2.79
N PRO A 38 2.60 14.06 -2.55
CA PRO A 38 3.38 14.23 -1.35
C PRO A 38 2.51 14.13 -0.09
N TYR A 39 3.01 13.43 0.94
CA TYR A 39 2.29 13.20 2.19
C TYR A 39 1.79 14.50 2.84
N PHE A 40 2.61 15.56 2.83
CA PHE A 40 2.26 16.83 3.44
C PHE A 40 1.03 17.50 2.80
N LYS A 41 0.77 17.28 1.50
CA LYS A 41 -0.40 17.85 0.82
C LYS A 41 -1.70 17.16 1.22
N ALA A 42 -1.62 15.88 1.57
CA ALA A 42 -2.77 15.09 2.00
C ALA A 42 -2.93 15.04 3.53
N LYS A 43 -2.03 15.67 4.29
CA LYS A 43 -1.94 15.59 5.75
C LYS A 43 -3.26 15.95 6.44
N ASP A 44 -3.94 16.99 5.97
CA ASP A 44 -5.20 17.44 6.56
C ASP A 44 -6.32 16.39 6.41
N ILE A 45 -6.43 15.77 5.22
CA ILE A 45 -7.40 14.69 4.96
C ILE A 45 -7.05 13.47 5.80
N ILE A 46 -5.78 13.13 5.90
CA ILE A 46 -5.27 11.98 6.64
C ILE A 46 -5.60 12.10 8.13
N VAL A 47 -5.31 13.25 8.73
CA VAL A 47 -5.58 13.50 10.17
C VAL A 47 -7.08 13.59 10.42
N LYS A 48 -7.83 14.32 9.59
CA LYS A 48 -9.28 14.51 9.75
C LYS A 48 -10.06 13.20 9.72
N ASN A 49 -9.63 12.24 8.89
CA ASN A 49 -10.33 10.97 8.70
C ASN A 49 -9.65 9.79 9.41
N ASN A 50 -8.67 10.07 10.30
CA ASN A 50 -7.93 9.07 11.07
C ASN A 50 -7.37 7.93 10.19
N VAL A 51 -6.73 8.31 9.08
CA VAL A 51 -6.15 7.39 8.10
C VAL A 51 -4.90 6.75 8.68
N HIS A 52 -4.79 5.43 8.56
CA HIS A 52 -3.64 4.68 9.05
C HIS A 52 -2.48 4.82 8.06
N VAL A 53 -1.36 5.33 8.54
CA VAL A 53 -0.17 5.61 7.71
C VAL A 53 0.93 4.61 8.06
N PHE A 54 1.53 3.99 7.05
CA PHE A 54 2.68 3.12 7.21
C PHE A 54 3.81 3.54 6.27
N SER A 55 5.05 3.45 6.73
CA SER A 55 6.21 3.54 5.85
C SER A 55 6.30 2.28 4.97
N SER A 56 7.00 2.41 3.86
CA SER A 56 7.26 1.31 2.95
C SER A 56 8.07 0.19 3.61
N ASN A 57 7.70 -1.06 3.33
CA ASN A 57 8.44 -2.26 3.73
C ASN A 57 8.72 -3.12 2.49
N TYR A 58 9.71 -2.68 1.70
CA TYR A 58 10.05 -3.32 0.43
C TYR A 58 10.47 -4.79 0.60
N SER A 59 11.12 -5.14 1.70
CA SER A 59 11.52 -6.53 1.99
C SER A 59 10.29 -7.44 2.13
N LEU A 60 9.29 -7.01 2.91
CA LEU A 60 8.05 -7.77 3.08
C LEU A 60 7.28 -7.89 1.75
N TYR A 61 7.14 -6.78 1.02
CA TYR A 61 6.42 -6.80 -0.26
C TYR A 61 7.14 -7.64 -1.32
N GLY A 62 8.47 -7.62 -1.33
CA GLY A 62 9.30 -8.45 -2.20
C GLY A 62 9.16 -9.95 -1.90
N ASP A 63 9.13 -10.34 -0.63
CA ASP A 63 8.88 -11.74 -0.24
C ASP A 63 7.49 -12.21 -0.67
N ILE A 64 6.45 -11.40 -0.44
CA ILE A 64 5.08 -11.71 -0.87
C ILE A 64 5.03 -11.87 -2.40
N SER A 65 5.60 -10.92 -3.14
CA SER A 65 5.64 -10.97 -4.61
C SER A 65 6.31 -12.27 -5.10
N ARG A 66 7.49 -12.60 -4.55
CA ARG A 66 8.20 -13.84 -4.89
C ARG A 66 7.37 -15.08 -4.63
N ARG A 67 6.65 -15.15 -3.51
CA ARG A 67 5.78 -16.27 -3.16
C ARG A 67 4.61 -16.41 -4.14
N VAL A 68 3.99 -15.30 -4.53
CA VAL A 68 2.92 -15.30 -5.54
C VAL A 68 3.44 -15.77 -6.89
N MET A 69 4.58 -15.24 -7.34
CA MET A 69 5.20 -15.63 -8.61
C MET A 69 5.61 -17.10 -8.63
N ARG A 70 6.12 -17.63 -7.51
CA ARG A 70 6.44 -19.07 -7.38
C ARG A 70 5.20 -19.94 -7.57
N THR A 71 4.06 -19.55 -7.01
CA THR A 71 2.80 -20.28 -7.19
C THR A 71 2.33 -20.24 -8.65
N LEU A 72 2.39 -19.06 -9.30
CA LEU A 72 1.98 -18.89 -10.69
C LEU A 72 2.84 -19.74 -11.65
N LYS A 73 4.14 -19.89 -11.35
CA LYS A 73 5.07 -20.71 -12.15
C LYS A 73 4.70 -22.19 -12.25
N TYR A 74 3.86 -22.70 -11.34
CA TYR A 74 3.35 -24.07 -11.44
C TYR A 74 2.27 -24.23 -12.54
N PHE A 75 1.62 -23.14 -12.96
CA PHE A 75 0.52 -23.17 -13.93
C PHE A 75 0.97 -22.79 -15.33
N THR A 76 2.04 -22.00 -15.46
CA THR A 76 2.64 -21.65 -16.75
C THR A 76 4.11 -21.29 -16.57
N SER A 77 4.94 -21.63 -17.55
CA SER A 77 6.36 -21.27 -17.61
C SER A 77 6.59 -19.88 -18.21
N GLU A 78 5.61 -19.31 -18.91
CA GLU A 78 5.68 -17.97 -19.51
C GLU A 78 5.06 -16.95 -18.55
N ILE A 79 5.89 -16.30 -17.73
CA ILE A 79 5.49 -15.27 -16.77
C ILE A 79 6.43 -14.07 -16.92
N GLU A 80 5.86 -12.87 -17.07
CA GLU A 80 6.57 -11.59 -17.03
C GLU A 80 6.49 -11.01 -15.60
N ILE A 81 7.61 -10.47 -15.10
CA ILE A 81 7.73 -9.87 -13.76
C ILE A 81 7.84 -8.36 -13.91
#